data_AF-A0A537VTZ2-F1
#
_entry.id   AF-A0A537VTZ2-F1
#
_cell.length_a   1.000
_cell.length_b   1.000
_cell.length_c   1.000
_cell.angle_alpha   90.00
_cell.angle_beta   90.00
_cell.angle_gamma   90.00
#
_symmetry.space_group_name_H-M   'P 1'
#
loop_
_entity.id
_entity.type
_entity.pdbx_description
1 polymer ?
#
loop_
_entity_poly.entity_id
_entity_poly.type
_entity_poly.pdbx_seq_one_letter_code
_entity_poly.pdbx_strand_id
1 'polypeptide(L)'
;MRRRDAVRDEEEESVGETSLEELLARRADDKVEEEDESVLDLARGEERAETLAIKVLPQQTNEFTCRNCFLVKHKSQLADKKKMICRDCAS
;
A
#
# COMPACT_ATOMS: atom_id res chain seq x y z
N MET A 1 16.30 45.64 19.54
CA MET A 1 15.83 45.70 18.12
C MET A 1 16.48 44.52 17.41
N ARG A 2 15.82 43.54 16.80
CA ARG A 2 14.60 43.56 15.98
C ARG A 2 13.80 42.26 16.19
N ARG A 3 12.47 42.38 16.28
CA ARG A 3 11.55 41.28 15.99
C ARG A 3 11.77 40.87 14.53
N ARG A 4 11.84 39.57 14.24
CA ARG A 4 11.73 39.06 12.87
C ARG A 4 10.42 38.29 12.79
N ASP A 5 9.69 38.61 11.75
CA ASP A 5 8.26 38.49 11.57
C ASP A 5 7.74 37.05 11.70
N ALA A 6 6.80 36.86 12.61
CA ALA A 6 5.87 35.73 12.59
C ALA A 6 4.65 36.18 11.76
N VAL A 7 4.76 36.06 10.44
CA VAL A 7 3.64 36.21 9.50
C VAL A 7 3.84 35.14 8.44
N ARG A 8 3.49 33.89 8.76
CA ARG A 8 3.49 32.76 7.83
C ARG A 8 2.67 31.61 8.39
N ASP A 9 1.40 31.85 8.70
CA ASP A 9 0.47 30.75 9.01
C ASP A 9 -0.97 31.09 8.60
N GLU A 10 -1.38 32.37 8.59
CA GLU A 10 -2.78 32.73 8.27
C GLU A 10 -3.14 32.61 6.77
N GLU A 11 -2.16 32.65 5.85
CA GLU A 11 -2.44 32.56 4.40
C GLU A 11 -2.56 31.11 3.91
N GLU A 12 -1.94 30.13 4.58
CA GLU A 12 -1.95 28.71 4.17
C GLU A 12 -3.22 27.98 4.63
N GLU A 13 -3.84 28.42 5.74
CA GLU A 13 -5.10 27.85 6.22
C GLU A 13 -6.26 28.20 5.27
N SER A 14 -6.35 29.45 4.80
CA SER A 14 -7.43 29.93 3.91
C SER A 14 -7.48 29.29 2.51
N VAL A 15 -6.35 28.82 1.98
CA VAL A 15 -6.27 28.20 0.64
C VAL A 15 -6.74 26.74 0.68
N GLY A 16 -6.60 26.06 1.83
CA GLY A 16 -7.07 24.69 2.01
C GLY A 16 -8.58 24.56 2.13
N GLU A 17 -9.23 25.52 2.78
CA GLU A 17 -10.69 25.55 3.00
C GLU A 17 -11.45 25.71 1.68
N THR A 18 -10.98 26.64 0.84
CA THR A 18 -11.58 26.92 -0.47
C THR A 18 -11.50 25.73 -1.44
N SER A 19 -10.42 24.95 -1.40
CA SER A 19 -10.28 23.73 -2.22
C SER A 19 -11.25 22.63 -1.79
N LEU A 20 -11.51 22.50 -0.48
CA LEU A 20 -12.39 21.47 0.06
C LEU A 20 -13.87 21.79 -0.22
N GLU A 21 -14.23 23.06 -0.12
CA GLU A 21 -15.55 23.57 -0.50
C GLU A 21 -15.84 23.42 -2.00
N GLU A 22 -14.86 23.64 -2.89
CA GLU A 22 -15.03 23.40 -4.33
C GLU A 22 -15.31 21.91 -4.63
N LEU A 23 -14.60 21.00 -3.97
CA LEU A 23 -14.81 19.55 -4.15
C LEU A 23 -16.16 19.07 -3.59
N LEU A 24 -16.64 19.68 -2.50
CA LEU A 24 -17.96 19.41 -1.92
C LEU A 24 -19.09 19.93 -2.80
N ALA A 25 -18.94 21.13 -3.39
CA ALA A 25 -19.91 21.69 -4.34
C ALA A 25 -20.03 20.81 -5.59
N ARG A 26 -18.89 20.39 -6.19
CA ARG A 26 -18.90 19.46 -7.33
C ARG A 26 -19.59 18.14 -7.02
N ARG A 27 -19.49 17.63 -5.78
CA ARG A 27 -20.19 16.41 -5.34
C ARG A 27 -21.70 16.63 -5.10
N ALA A 28 -22.10 17.86 -4.75
CA ALA A 28 -23.51 18.19 -4.55
C ALA A 28 -24.24 18.39 -5.88
N ASP A 29 -23.58 18.97 -6.89
CA ASP A 29 -24.12 19.12 -8.25
C ASP A 29 -24.30 17.76 -8.96
N ASP A 30 -23.46 16.76 -8.64
CA ASP A 30 -23.55 15.38 -9.20
C ASP A 30 -24.69 14.54 -8.57
N LYS A 31 -25.45 15.09 -7.62
CA LYS A 31 -26.50 14.39 -6.86
C LYS A 31 -27.94 14.78 -7.22
N VAL A 32 -28.17 15.56 -8.27
CA VAL A 32 -29.51 16.10 -8.60
C VAL A 32 -30.25 15.32 -9.70
N GLU A 33 -29.80 14.12 -10.07
CA GLU A 33 -30.60 13.22 -10.91
C GLU A 33 -30.72 11.83 -10.27
N GLU A 34 -31.37 11.78 -9.10
CA GLU A 34 -32.00 10.54 -8.59
C GLU A 34 -33.50 10.58 -8.89
N GLU A 35 -33.87 10.35 -10.15
CA GLU A 35 -35.24 9.96 -10.48
C GLU A 35 -35.28 9.09 -11.75
N ASP A 36 -34.53 8.00 -11.75
CA ASP A 36 -34.83 6.85 -12.60
C ASP A 36 -34.58 5.58 -11.79
N GLU A 37 -35.68 4.93 -11.40
CA GLU A 37 -35.77 3.62 -10.76
C GLU A 37 -35.25 2.48 -11.67
N SER A 38 -34.11 2.66 -12.32
CA SER A 38 -33.27 1.53 -12.64
C SER A 38 -32.42 1.26 -11.40
N VAL A 39 -32.97 0.44 -10.50
CA VAL A 39 -32.12 -0.53 -9.81
C VAL A 39 -31.38 -1.22 -10.93
N LEU A 40 -30.21 -0.69 -11.28
CA LEU A 40 -29.23 -1.37 -12.09
C LEU A 40 -28.96 -2.61 -11.27
N ASP A 41 -29.70 -3.66 -11.61
CA ASP A 41 -29.41 -5.03 -11.35
C ASP A 41 -28.08 -5.26 -12.09
N LEU A 42 -27.03 -4.69 -11.52
CA LEU A 42 -25.69 -5.20 -11.60
C LEU A 42 -25.85 -6.56 -10.95
N ALA A 43 -26.43 -7.50 -11.72
CA ALA A 43 -26.36 -8.92 -11.48
C ALA A 43 -24.92 -9.07 -11.07
N ARG A 44 -24.73 -9.35 -9.78
CA ARG A 44 -23.45 -9.46 -9.14
C ARG A 44 -22.84 -10.64 -9.85
N GLY A 45 -22.24 -10.33 -11.00
CA GLY A 45 -21.94 -11.29 -12.03
C GLY A 45 -21.15 -12.31 -11.29
N GLU A 46 -21.53 -13.58 -11.42
CA GLU A 46 -20.78 -14.67 -10.83
C GLU A 46 -19.35 -14.49 -11.31
N GLU A 47 -18.59 -13.80 -10.48
CA GLU A 47 -17.22 -13.41 -10.67
C GLU A 47 -16.54 -14.73 -10.46
N ARG A 48 -16.45 -15.45 -11.59
CA ARG A 48 -16.05 -16.84 -11.71
C ARG A 48 -14.87 -16.99 -10.78
N ALA A 49 -15.13 -17.59 -9.62
CA ALA A 49 -14.15 -17.73 -8.56
C ALA A 49 -13.17 -18.80 -9.02
N GLU A 50 -12.38 -18.45 -10.03
CA GLU A 50 -11.34 -19.27 -10.59
C GLU A 50 -10.24 -19.25 -9.55
N THR A 51 -10.34 -20.20 -8.61
CA THR A 51 -9.34 -20.39 -7.57
C THR A 51 -8.02 -20.65 -8.28
N LEU A 52 -7.13 -19.64 -8.30
CA LEU A 52 -5.76 -19.86 -8.75
C LEU A 52 -5.20 -20.99 -7.89
N ALA A 53 -4.98 -22.14 -8.50
CA ALA A 53 -4.37 -23.29 -7.85
C ALA A 53 -2.90 -22.95 -7.58
N ILE A 54 -2.65 -22.33 -6.43
CA ILE A 54 -1.29 -21.99 -5.99
C ILE A 54 -0.61 -23.31 -5.61
N LYS A 55 0.28 -23.79 -6.47
CA LYS A 55 1.13 -24.93 -6.15
C LYS A 55 2.22 -24.47 -5.18
N VAL A 56 2.07 -24.80 -3.91
CA VAL A 56 3.12 -24.59 -2.90
C VAL A 56 4.23 -25.61 -3.17
N LEU A 57 5.36 -25.14 -3.68
CA LEU A 57 6.57 -25.96 -3.79
C LEU A 57 7.19 -26.11 -2.40
N PRO A 58 7.46 -27.34 -1.95
CA PRO A 58 8.17 -27.55 -0.69
C PRO A 58 9.57 -26.93 -0.75
N GLN A 59 10.05 -26.48 0.40
CA GLN A 59 11.38 -25.88 0.56
C GLN A 59 12.44 -26.78 -0.08
N GLN A 60 13.21 -26.21 -1.01
CA GLN A 60 14.24 -27.00 -1.69
C GLN A 60 15.34 -27.36 -0.69
N THR A 61 15.92 -28.56 -0.85
CA THR A 61 16.97 -29.06 0.05
C THR A 61 18.22 -28.16 0.07
N ASN A 62 18.37 -27.28 -0.92
CA ASN A 62 19.53 -26.42 -1.09
C ASN A 62 19.29 -24.95 -0.66
N GLU A 63 18.20 -24.66 0.04
CA GLU A 63 17.86 -23.30 0.48
C GLU A 63 17.90 -23.16 2.02
N PHE A 64 18.19 -21.96 2.49
CA PHE A 64 18.07 -21.58 3.89
C PHE A 64 17.66 -20.11 4.04
N THR A 65 16.98 -19.78 5.15
CA THR A 65 16.65 -18.39 5.49
C THR A 65 17.71 -17.81 6.42
N CYS A 66 18.32 -16.70 6.03
CA CYS A 66 19.31 -16.01 6.86
C CYS A 66 18.63 -15.35 8.07
N ARG A 67 19.15 -15.55 9.28
CA ARG A 67 18.59 -14.92 10.51
C ARG A 67 18.82 -13.42 10.62
N ASN A 68 19.77 -12.86 9.87
CA ASN A 68 20.13 -11.44 9.95
C ASN A 68 19.37 -10.58 8.92
N CYS A 69 19.30 -11.03 7.66
CA CYS A 69 18.62 -10.30 6.59
C CYS A 69 17.26 -10.90 6.17
N PHE A 70 16.86 -12.04 6.74
CA PHE A 70 15.57 -12.71 6.51
C PHE A 70 15.30 -13.16 5.06
N LEU A 71 16.30 -13.09 4.19
CA LEU A 71 16.21 -13.55 2.80
C LEU A 71 16.47 -15.07 2.70
N VAL A 72 15.75 -15.72 1.77
CA VAL A 72 16.04 -17.10 1.35
C VAL A 72 17.27 -17.07 0.45
N LYS A 73 18.26 -17.88 0.79
CA LYS A 73 19.54 -17.98 0.10
C LYS A 73 19.87 -19.44 -0.20
N HIS A 74 20.68 -19.66 -1.22
CA HIS A 74 21.22 -20.99 -1.52
C HIS A 74 22.26 -21.39 -0.46
N LYS A 75 22.37 -22.67 -0.11
CA LYS A 75 23.32 -23.22 0.88
C LYS A 75 24.78 -22.89 0.58
N SER A 76 25.12 -22.56 -0.67
CA SER A 76 26.46 -22.06 -1.04
C SER A 76 26.80 -20.72 -0.38
N GLN A 77 25.81 -19.92 -0.01
CA GLN A 77 25.95 -18.63 0.66
C GLN A 77 25.92 -18.75 2.19
N LEU A 78 25.83 -19.96 2.76
CA LEU A 78 25.83 -20.18 4.20
C LEU A 78 27.24 -19.96 4.76
N ALA A 79 27.38 -19.00 5.68
CA ALA A 79 28.65 -18.71 6.36
C ALA A 79 28.79 -19.53 7.65
N ASP A 80 27.74 -19.56 8.47
CA ASP A 80 27.72 -20.28 9.74
C ASP A 80 26.47 -21.16 9.84
N LYS A 81 26.68 -22.48 9.91
CA LYS A 81 25.60 -23.48 10.04
C LYS A 81 24.87 -23.42 11.39
N LYS A 82 25.53 -22.95 12.45
CA LYS A 82 24.90 -22.85 13.79
C LYS A 82 24.02 -21.62 13.88
N LYS A 83 24.49 -20.50 13.31
CA LYS A 83 23.77 -19.21 13.36
C LYS A 83 22.78 -19.03 12.21
N MET A 84 22.88 -19.85 11.14
CA MET A 84 22.06 -19.72 9.93
C MET A 84 22.17 -18.31 9.33
N ILE A 85 23.40 -17.83 9.14
CA ILE A 85 23.72 -16.50 8.61
C ILE A 85 24.38 -16.62 7.24
N CYS A 86 24.04 -15.74 6.29
CA CYS A 86 24.65 -15.70 4.96
C CYS A 86 26.01 -14.97 4.96
N ARG A 87 26.85 -15.23 3.95
CA ARG A 87 28.19 -14.61 3.80
C ARG A 87 28.15 -13.09 3.91
N ASP A 88 27.18 -12.45 3.26
CA ASP A 88 27.02 -10.99 3.28
C ASP A 88 26.71 -10.43 4.68
N CYS A 89 26.04 -11.21 5.55
CA CYS A 89 25.71 -10.80 6.91
C CYS A 89 26.73 -11.26 7.97
N ALA A 90 27.65 -12.14 7.58
CA ALA A 90 28.78 -12.56 8.40
C ALA A 90 30.05 -11.74 8.10
N SER A 91 29.98 -10.87 7.08
CA SER A 91 31.01 -9.89 6.72
C SER A 91 31.08 -8.75 7.73
#